data_AF-A0AAJ7BP30-F1
#
_entry.id   AF-A0AAJ7BP30-F1
#
_cell.length_a   1.000
_cell.length_b   1.000
_cell.length_c   1.000
_cell.angle_alpha   90.00
_cell.angle_beta   90.00
_cell.angle_gamma   90.00
#
_symmetry.space_group_name_H-M   'P 1'
#
loop_
_entity.id
_entity.type
_entity.pdbx_description
1 polymer ?
#
loop_
_entity_poly.entity_id
_entity_poly.type
_entity_poly.pdbx_seq_one_letter_code
_entity_poly.pdbx_strand_id
1 'polypeptide(L)'
;MTPNLFGNSATLFLEASQQDVRQEKTSTGQKTGAKSSDQTPKTQKSKYEWNIVWRNVIAFVYLHVGALYGFYLFFAGAKFLTVLWTILIAATAAVGITAGAHRLWAHKSYKAKWPMRIILMVFQTIAFQNHIYEWVRDHRVHHKFTDTDADPHNAKRGFFFSHMGWLLIRKHPDVITKGATVDMSDLEKDPIVVWQRRLYIILMPLCCFLVPTWIPCYFWGETAMYSWYATIFRYTASLNLTWLVNSAAHIWGTKPYDNSISPTDNIRIAIGAFGEGWHNYHHVFPWDYKAAELGNYKGNFTTAFIDAFAWLGLAYDLKTVPVEMVQKRAARTGDGTRIQQDEHHGHTYEDAIWGWGDVDMQEEDINEAQIINKGD
;
A
#
# COMPACT_ATOMS: atom_id res chain seq x y z
N MET A 1 -14.84 26.45 -27.99
CA MET A 1 -14.08 25.18 -27.99
C MET A 1 -12.74 25.46 -27.31
N THR A 2 -12.70 25.31 -26.00
CA THR A 2 -11.50 25.47 -25.17
C THR A 2 -10.69 24.17 -25.22
N PRO A 3 -9.36 24.22 -25.46
CA PRO A 3 -8.56 23.01 -25.55
C PRO A 3 -8.41 22.37 -24.18
N ASN A 4 -8.65 21.06 -24.16
CA ASN A 4 -8.52 20.18 -23.02
C ASN A 4 -7.03 20.02 -22.68
N LEU A 5 -6.51 20.83 -21.75
CA LEU A 5 -5.07 20.97 -21.47
C LEU A 5 -4.49 20.00 -20.42
N PHE A 6 -5.29 19.08 -19.85
CA PHE A 6 -4.81 18.16 -18.79
C PHE A 6 -5.41 16.76 -18.88
N GLY A 7 -5.30 16.14 -20.06
CA GLY A 7 -5.51 14.70 -20.24
C GLY A 7 -4.18 13.98 -20.45
N ASN A 8 -3.74 13.21 -19.45
CA ASN A 8 -3.05 11.91 -19.49
C ASN A 8 -2.16 11.71 -18.25
N SER A 9 -2.03 10.46 -17.82
CA SER A 9 -1.86 10.04 -16.44
C SER A 9 -0.54 10.49 -15.80
N ALA A 10 -0.66 11.01 -14.58
CA ALA A 10 0.47 11.37 -13.73
C ALA A 10 1.05 10.13 -13.00
N THR A 11 1.56 9.15 -13.76
CA THR A 11 2.21 7.97 -13.17
C THR A 11 3.62 7.77 -13.73
N LEU A 12 4.58 8.50 -13.14
CA LEU A 12 5.96 8.59 -13.62
C LEU A 12 6.67 7.23 -13.76
N PHE A 13 6.25 6.22 -12.97
CA PHE A 13 6.79 4.86 -13.04
C PHE A 13 5.80 3.81 -13.59
N LEU A 14 4.49 3.97 -13.38
CA LEU A 14 3.50 2.92 -13.71
C LEU A 14 2.69 3.13 -15.01
N GLU A 15 2.70 4.32 -15.63
CA GLU A 15 2.04 4.47 -16.94
C GLU A 15 2.78 3.63 -18.00
N ALA A 16 4.12 3.52 -17.86
CA ALA A 16 4.93 2.56 -18.61
C ALA A 16 4.91 1.14 -18.03
N SER A 17 3.99 0.79 -17.12
CA SER A 17 3.68 -0.59 -16.77
C SER A 17 2.21 -0.98 -17.06
N GLN A 18 1.39 -0.04 -17.56
CA GLN A 18 -0.07 -0.19 -17.74
C GLN A 18 -0.59 -0.02 -19.19
N GLN A 19 0.22 0.50 -20.12
CA GLN A 19 -0.20 0.59 -21.54
C GLN A 19 -0.11 -0.75 -22.30
N ASP A 20 -1.26 -1.12 -22.89
CA ASP A 20 -1.55 -1.93 -24.10
C ASP A 20 -2.42 -3.17 -23.89
N VAL A 21 -3.75 -2.96 -23.96
CA VAL A 21 -4.69 -3.92 -24.53
C VAL A 21 -5.65 -3.14 -25.45
N ARG A 22 -5.17 -2.73 -26.63
CA ARG A 22 -6.08 -2.37 -27.72
C ARG A 22 -6.62 -3.69 -28.30
N GLN A 23 -7.91 -3.91 -28.17
CA GLN A 23 -8.61 -5.01 -28.85
C GLN A 23 -8.52 -4.81 -30.36
N GLU A 24 -7.71 -5.61 -31.04
CA GLU A 24 -7.88 -5.81 -32.48
C GLU A 24 -9.15 -6.63 -32.71
N LYS A 25 -10.22 -5.95 -33.12
CA LYS A 25 -11.38 -6.60 -33.75
C LYS A 25 -11.05 -6.85 -35.22
N THR A 26 -10.61 -8.05 -35.56
CA THR A 26 -10.63 -8.54 -36.93
C THR A 26 -11.99 -9.17 -37.22
N SER A 27 -12.76 -8.50 -38.06
CA SER A 27 -13.96 -9.02 -38.69
C SER A 27 -13.57 -9.96 -39.83
N THR A 28 -14.02 -11.21 -39.78
CA THR A 28 -14.25 -11.98 -41.01
C THR A 28 -15.31 -13.05 -40.75
N GLY A 29 -16.44 -12.92 -41.43
CA GLY A 29 -17.45 -13.96 -41.47
C GLY A 29 -17.14 -14.98 -42.55
N GLN A 30 -17.39 -16.26 -42.26
CA GLN A 30 -17.94 -17.20 -43.22
C GLN A 30 -18.53 -18.41 -42.50
N LYS A 31 -19.78 -18.72 -42.83
CA LYS A 31 -20.51 -19.93 -42.40
C LYS A 31 -20.01 -21.12 -43.21
N THR A 32 -19.83 -22.27 -42.57
CA THR A 32 -20.19 -23.61 -43.07
C THR A 32 -20.18 -24.59 -41.88
N GLY A 33 -21.12 -25.55 -41.90
CA GLY A 33 -21.55 -26.28 -40.70
C GLY A 33 -21.01 -27.70 -40.49
N ALA A 34 -21.36 -28.18 -39.29
CA ALA A 34 -21.51 -29.55 -38.81
C ALA A 34 -20.28 -30.48 -38.74
N LYS A 35 -19.79 -30.72 -37.51
CA LYS A 35 -20.05 -31.96 -36.73
C LYS A 35 -19.49 -31.81 -35.31
N SER A 36 -20.25 -32.27 -34.32
CA SER A 36 -19.92 -32.23 -32.90
C SER A 36 -18.78 -33.18 -32.56
N SER A 37 -17.74 -32.63 -31.95
CA SER A 37 -16.86 -33.34 -31.02
C SER A 37 -16.75 -32.44 -29.79
N ASP A 38 -17.43 -32.86 -28.73
CA ASP A 38 -17.38 -32.21 -27.43
C ASP A 38 -16.00 -32.51 -26.81
N GLN A 39 -15.02 -31.70 -27.20
CA GLN A 39 -13.74 -31.57 -26.52
C GLN A 39 -13.60 -30.10 -26.20
N THR A 40 -14.02 -29.73 -24.98
CA THR A 40 -13.69 -28.43 -24.40
C THR A 40 -12.16 -28.33 -24.44
N PRO A 41 -11.56 -27.39 -25.21
CA PRO A 41 -10.13 -27.22 -25.16
C PRO A 41 -9.84 -26.74 -23.75
N LYS A 42 -9.10 -27.53 -22.96
CA LYS A 42 -8.44 -27.00 -21.77
C LYS A 42 -7.51 -25.92 -22.29
N THR A 43 -7.94 -24.66 -22.21
CA THR A 43 -7.12 -23.51 -22.55
C THR A 43 -5.95 -23.54 -21.57
N GLN A 44 -4.85 -24.13 -22.00
CA GLN A 44 -3.60 -24.13 -21.26
C GLN A 44 -3.21 -22.66 -21.15
N LYS A 45 -3.49 -22.03 -20.00
CA LYS A 45 -3.11 -20.63 -19.74
C LYS A 45 -1.62 -20.54 -20.07
N SER A 46 -1.29 -19.81 -21.13
CA SER A 46 0.10 -19.57 -21.49
C SER A 46 0.80 -18.94 -20.30
N LYS A 47 1.98 -19.47 -19.93
CA LYS A 47 2.80 -18.90 -18.86
C LYS A 47 3.03 -17.41 -19.18
N TYR A 48 2.60 -16.52 -18.29
CA TYR A 48 2.75 -15.07 -18.51
C TYR A 48 4.22 -14.70 -18.69
N GLU A 49 4.54 -13.99 -19.76
CA GLU A 49 5.88 -13.48 -20.05
C GLU A 49 6.11 -12.13 -19.38
N TRP A 50 7.25 -11.97 -18.72
CA TRP A 50 7.58 -10.74 -18.00
C TRP A 50 8.09 -9.66 -18.96
N ASN A 51 7.31 -8.59 -19.08
CA ASN A 51 7.69 -7.42 -19.88
C ASN A 51 8.39 -6.37 -19.01
N ILE A 52 9.71 -6.26 -19.15
CA ILE A 52 10.55 -5.35 -18.35
C ILE A 52 10.36 -3.89 -18.78
N VAL A 53 10.23 -3.01 -17.79
CA VAL A 53 10.13 -1.56 -17.95
C VAL A 53 11.49 -0.92 -17.65
N TRP A 54 12.37 -0.86 -18.66
CA TRP A 54 13.76 -0.41 -18.50
C TRP A 54 13.92 0.99 -17.91
N ARG A 55 12.97 1.89 -18.17
CA ARG A 55 12.91 3.21 -17.52
C ARG A 55 12.92 3.10 -16.00
N ASN A 56 12.11 2.19 -15.45
CA ASN A 56 12.00 1.99 -14.01
C ASN A 56 13.28 1.34 -13.47
N VAL A 57 13.84 0.37 -14.19
CA VAL A 57 15.12 -0.26 -13.85
C VAL A 57 16.22 0.80 -13.69
N ILE A 58 16.40 1.67 -14.69
CA ILE A 58 17.41 2.73 -14.66
C ILE A 58 17.18 3.69 -13.49
N ALA A 59 15.93 4.11 -13.28
CA ALA A 59 15.58 5.01 -12.19
C ALA A 59 15.87 4.38 -10.81
N PHE A 60 15.52 3.11 -10.60
CA PHE A 60 15.82 2.44 -9.34
C PHE A 60 17.31 2.19 -9.14
N VAL A 61 18.08 1.89 -10.20
CA VAL A 61 19.54 1.83 -10.09
C VAL A 61 20.10 3.17 -9.60
N TYR A 62 19.67 4.28 -10.19
CA TYR A 62 20.07 5.61 -9.74
C TYR A 62 19.67 5.87 -8.28
N LEU A 63 18.41 5.56 -7.90
CA LEU A 63 17.94 5.77 -6.54
C LEU A 63 18.76 5.00 -5.50
N HIS A 64 19.04 3.73 -5.76
CA HIS A 64 19.78 2.88 -4.82
C HIS A 64 21.27 3.28 -4.74
N VAL A 65 21.92 3.56 -5.87
CA VAL A 65 23.32 4.05 -5.87
C VAL A 65 23.40 5.42 -5.19
N GLY A 66 22.48 6.32 -5.51
CA GLY A 66 22.39 7.65 -4.90
C GLY A 66 22.10 7.59 -3.41
N ALA A 67 21.30 6.61 -2.95
CA ALA A 67 21.04 6.40 -1.53
C ALA A 67 22.29 5.92 -0.79
N LEU A 68 23.05 4.97 -1.35
CA LEU A 68 24.32 4.53 -0.76
C LEU A 68 25.31 5.70 -0.64
N TYR A 69 25.37 6.56 -1.66
CA TYR A 69 26.19 7.77 -1.62
C TYR A 69 25.68 8.77 -0.57
N GLY A 70 24.37 9.01 -0.50
CA GLY A 70 23.76 9.87 0.52
C GLY A 70 24.01 9.39 1.94
N PHE A 71 23.95 8.07 2.17
CA PHE A 71 24.29 7.47 3.45
C PHE A 71 25.75 7.71 3.81
N TYR A 72 26.68 7.53 2.87
CA TYR A 72 28.09 7.87 3.06
C TYR A 72 28.28 9.36 3.42
N LEU A 73 27.57 10.27 2.76
CA LEU A 73 27.66 11.71 3.02
C LEU A 73 27.25 12.11 4.44
N PHE A 74 26.36 11.35 5.10
CA PHE A 74 26.04 11.58 6.51
C PHE A 74 27.25 11.45 7.44
N PHE A 75 28.23 10.62 7.07
CA PHE A 75 29.48 10.46 7.82
C PHE A 75 30.62 11.32 7.26
N ALA A 76 30.56 11.70 5.99
CA ALA A 76 31.61 12.47 5.33
C ALA A 76 31.56 13.98 5.60
N GLY A 77 30.42 14.51 6.06
CA GLY A 77 30.32 15.94 6.38
C GLY A 77 28.93 16.57 6.37
N ALA A 78 27.86 15.78 6.24
CA ALA A 78 26.51 16.35 6.31
C ALA A 78 26.31 17.04 7.67
N LYS A 79 25.67 18.20 7.65
CA LYS A 79 25.32 18.89 8.89
C LYS A 79 24.34 18.03 9.68
N PHE A 80 24.49 18.03 11.00
CA PHE A 80 23.61 17.27 11.90
C PHE A 80 22.12 17.61 11.69
N LEU A 81 21.79 18.88 11.43
CA LEU A 81 20.42 19.32 11.12
C LEU A 81 19.87 18.67 9.84
N THR A 82 20.70 18.37 8.85
CA THR A 82 20.29 17.67 7.62
C THR A 82 19.92 16.22 7.91
N VAL A 83 20.64 15.56 8.82
CA VAL A 83 20.32 14.20 9.26
C VAL A 83 18.98 14.19 10.02
N LEU A 84 18.79 15.11 10.96
CA LEU A 84 17.51 15.23 11.68
C LEU A 84 16.35 15.55 10.74
N TRP A 85 16.55 16.46 9.78
CA TRP A 85 15.57 16.78 8.76
C TRP A 85 15.18 15.56 7.90
N THR A 86 16.18 14.78 7.49
CA THR A 86 15.98 13.52 6.75
C THR A 86 15.09 12.56 7.53
N ILE A 87 15.35 12.37 8.82
CA ILE A 87 14.56 11.49 9.70
C ILE A 87 13.13 12.02 9.85
N LEU A 88 12.97 13.33 10.05
CA LEU A 88 11.65 13.96 10.18
C LEU A 88 10.82 13.76 8.92
N ILE A 89 11.40 13.99 7.73
CA ILE A 89 10.71 13.80 6.45
C ILE A 89 10.42 12.32 6.16
N ALA A 90 11.27 11.40 6.62
CA ALA A 90 10.99 9.97 6.56
C ALA A 90 9.76 9.61 7.42
N ALA A 91 9.66 10.16 8.63
CA ALA A 91 8.54 9.91 9.53
C ALA A 91 7.22 10.49 9.01
N THR A 92 7.23 11.70 8.44
CA THR A 92 6.02 12.28 7.83
C THR A 92 5.58 11.46 6.61
N ALA A 93 6.51 11.05 5.75
CA ALA A 93 6.23 10.16 4.63
C ALA A 93 5.60 8.82 5.09
N ALA A 94 6.15 8.21 6.15
CA ALA A 94 5.62 6.97 6.71
C ALA A 94 4.16 7.16 7.17
N VAL A 95 3.87 8.20 7.95
CA VAL A 95 2.49 8.53 8.41
C VAL A 95 1.54 8.77 7.22
N GLY A 96 2.01 9.42 6.16
CA GLY A 96 1.22 9.63 4.95
C GLY A 96 0.77 8.34 4.26
N ILE A 97 1.62 7.31 4.30
CA ILE A 97 1.27 5.97 3.80
C ILE A 97 0.39 5.23 4.81
N THR A 98 0.82 5.12 6.06
CA THR A 98 0.17 4.25 7.06
C THR A 98 -1.15 4.84 7.56
N ALA A 99 -1.14 6.04 8.15
CA ALA A 99 -2.38 6.66 8.63
C ALA A 99 -3.27 7.13 7.46
N GLY A 100 -2.67 7.56 6.35
CA GLY A 100 -3.36 8.07 5.17
C GLY A 100 -3.75 6.98 4.18
N ALA A 101 -2.88 6.72 3.20
CA ALA A 101 -3.17 5.86 2.05
C ALA A 101 -3.77 4.51 2.46
N HIS A 102 -3.21 3.91 3.50
CA HIS A 102 -3.55 2.59 4.00
C HIS A 102 -4.80 2.59 4.88
N ARG A 103 -4.72 3.07 6.12
CA ARG A 103 -5.80 2.89 7.09
C ARG A 103 -7.03 3.76 6.79
N LEU A 104 -6.83 5.02 6.41
CA LEU A 104 -7.93 5.94 6.09
C LEU A 104 -8.59 5.62 4.75
N TRP A 105 -7.81 5.70 3.66
CA TRP A 105 -8.38 5.64 2.32
C TRP A 105 -8.54 4.21 1.79
N ALA A 106 -7.58 3.31 2.02
CA ALA A 106 -7.73 1.94 1.54
C ALA A 106 -8.74 1.14 2.36
N HIS A 107 -8.64 1.19 3.69
CA HIS A 107 -9.43 0.33 4.57
C HIS A 107 -10.65 0.97 5.22
N LYS A 108 -10.81 2.31 5.15
CA LYS A 108 -11.92 3.03 5.81
C LYS A 108 -12.05 2.72 7.30
N SER A 109 -10.93 2.41 7.96
CA SER A 109 -10.91 1.97 9.36
C SER A 109 -11.21 3.11 10.34
N TYR A 110 -11.09 4.36 9.90
CA TYR A 110 -11.57 5.55 10.60
C TYR A 110 -12.00 6.62 9.60
N LYS A 111 -12.62 7.71 10.09
CA LYS A 111 -12.96 8.89 9.30
C LYS A 111 -12.12 10.08 9.76
N ALA A 112 -11.81 10.98 8.82
CA ALA A 112 -11.03 12.17 9.07
C ALA A 112 -11.73 13.43 8.56
N LYS A 113 -11.74 14.50 9.36
CA LYS A 113 -12.17 15.83 8.92
C LYS A 113 -11.22 16.37 7.85
N TRP A 114 -11.72 17.29 7.03
CA TRP A 114 -10.97 17.81 5.88
C TRP A 114 -9.56 18.34 6.22
N PRO A 115 -9.27 18.97 7.38
CA PRO A 115 -7.91 19.44 7.68
C PRO A 115 -6.91 18.29 7.79
N MET A 116 -7.28 17.21 8.50
CA MET A 116 -6.42 16.02 8.63
C MET A 116 -6.23 15.33 7.28
N ARG A 117 -7.28 15.25 6.45
CA ARG A 117 -7.18 14.69 5.09
C ARG A 117 -6.19 15.46 4.22
N ILE A 118 -6.15 16.79 4.31
CA ILE A 118 -5.14 17.61 3.61
C ILE A 118 -3.73 17.31 4.12
N ILE A 119 -3.53 17.25 5.45
CA ILE A 119 -2.22 16.93 6.05
C ILE A 119 -1.72 15.58 5.56
N LEU A 120 -2.56 14.55 5.65
CA LEU A 120 -2.23 13.19 5.21
C LEU A 120 -1.96 13.13 3.71
N MET A 121 -2.69 13.90 2.90
CA MET A 121 -2.48 13.96 1.46
C MET A 121 -1.10 14.56 1.12
N VAL A 122 -0.69 15.62 1.81
CA VAL A 122 0.66 16.20 1.65
C VAL A 122 1.71 15.19 2.07
N PHE A 123 1.54 14.54 3.22
CA PHE A 123 2.47 13.52 3.72
C PHE A 123 2.59 12.33 2.76
N GLN A 124 1.48 11.85 2.20
CA GLN A 124 1.47 10.79 1.19
C GLN A 124 2.20 11.22 -0.08
N THR A 125 2.07 12.50 -0.47
CA THR A 125 2.75 13.05 -1.64
C THR A 125 4.28 13.16 -1.42
N ILE A 126 4.73 13.44 -0.19
CA ILE A 126 6.15 13.37 0.22
C ILE A 126 6.69 11.93 0.08
N ALA A 127 5.86 10.93 0.38
CA ALA A 127 6.26 9.52 0.32
C ALA A 127 6.47 8.99 -1.10
N PHE A 128 5.86 9.61 -2.11
CA PHE A 128 5.97 9.25 -3.52
C PHE A 128 5.83 7.74 -3.80
N GLN A 129 4.68 7.19 -3.43
CA GLN A 129 4.27 5.82 -3.76
C GLN A 129 3.01 5.83 -4.65
N ASN A 130 3.06 6.61 -5.73
CA ASN A 130 1.90 6.99 -6.57
C ASN A 130 0.87 7.88 -5.85
N HIS A 131 -0.08 8.40 -6.61
CA HIS A 131 -1.19 9.17 -6.05
C HIS A 131 -2.14 8.25 -5.26
N ILE A 132 -2.85 8.82 -4.29
CA ILE A 132 -3.67 8.08 -3.31
C ILE A 132 -4.60 7.08 -4.01
N TYR A 133 -5.31 7.52 -5.06
CA TYR A 133 -6.26 6.68 -5.77
C TYR A 133 -5.66 5.37 -6.33
N GLU A 134 -4.44 5.43 -6.88
CA GLU A 134 -3.81 4.24 -7.48
C GLU A 134 -3.23 3.33 -6.42
N TRP A 135 -2.59 3.90 -5.40
CA TRP A 135 -2.09 3.15 -4.25
C TRP A 135 -3.23 2.38 -3.59
N VAL A 136 -4.36 3.04 -3.33
CA VAL A 136 -5.54 2.40 -2.72
C VAL A 136 -6.13 1.32 -3.61
N ARG A 137 -6.27 1.56 -4.92
CA ARG A 137 -6.77 0.53 -5.85
C ARG A 137 -5.91 -0.73 -5.79
N ASP A 138 -4.59 -0.57 -5.94
CA ASP A 138 -3.66 -1.70 -5.94
C ASP A 138 -3.67 -2.41 -4.57
N HIS A 139 -3.80 -1.68 -3.47
CA HIS A 139 -3.88 -2.24 -2.12
C HIS A 139 -5.18 -3.01 -1.87
N ARG A 140 -6.34 -2.49 -2.32
CA ARG A 140 -7.62 -3.21 -2.22
C ARG A 140 -7.59 -4.50 -3.04
N VAL A 141 -6.98 -4.47 -4.22
CA VAL A 141 -6.78 -5.67 -5.05
C VAL A 141 -5.83 -6.66 -4.37
N HIS A 142 -4.75 -6.17 -3.76
CA HIS A 142 -3.84 -7.00 -2.98
C HIS A 142 -4.60 -7.78 -1.92
N HIS A 143 -5.36 -7.12 -1.04
CA HIS A 143 -6.14 -7.80 0.00
C HIS A 143 -7.15 -8.81 -0.55
N LYS A 144 -7.89 -8.43 -1.58
CA LYS A 144 -8.99 -9.27 -2.12
C LYS A 144 -8.47 -10.49 -2.89
N PHE A 145 -7.26 -10.42 -3.43
CA PHE A 145 -6.71 -11.45 -4.31
C PHE A 145 -5.30 -11.86 -3.92
N THR A 146 -4.94 -11.77 -2.63
CA THR A 146 -3.62 -12.04 -2.07
C THR A 146 -3.03 -13.33 -2.63
N ASP A 147 -1.77 -13.27 -3.05
CA ASP A 147 -1.01 -14.40 -3.60
C ASP A 147 -1.62 -15.09 -4.83
N THR A 148 -2.43 -14.38 -5.60
CA THR A 148 -2.89 -14.81 -6.94
C THR A 148 -2.21 -14.00 -8.03
N ASP A 149 -2.46 -14.32 -9.30
CA ASP A 149 -1.97 -13.50 -10.41
C ASP A 149 -2.60 -12.10 -10.48
N ALA A 150 -3.67 -11.86 -9.72
CA ALA A 150 -4.30 -10.55 -9.57
C ALA A 150 -3.67 -9.70 -8.45
N ASP A 151 -2.88 -10.28 -7.55
CA ASP A 151 -2.13 -9.54 -6.55
C ASP A 151 -0.95 -8.79 -7.22
N PRO A 152 -0.90 -7.44 -7.15
CA PRO A 152 0.16 -6.65 -7.78
C PRO A 152 1.57 -7.06 -7.34
N HIS A 153 1.73 -7.51 -6.10
CA HIS A 153 3.03 -7.86 -5.50
C HIS A 153 3.01 -9.27 -4.88
N ASN A 154 2.34 -10.20 -5.57
CA ASN A 154 2.23 -11.62 -5.22
C ASN A 154 3.52 -12.23 -4.66
N ALA A 155 3.53 -12.57 -3.37
CA ALA A 155 4.68 -13.10 -2.67
C ALA A 155 5.07 -14.52 -3.12
N LYS A 156 4.16 -15.31 -3.72
CA LYS A 156 4.48 -16.63 -4.31
C LYS A 156 5.43 -16.54 -5.50
N ARG A 157 5.60 -15.35 -6.11
CA ARG A 157 6.61 -15.10 -7.16
C ARG A 157 8.00 -14.82 -6.59
N GLY A 158 8.16 -14.89 -5.26
CA GLY A 158 9.42 -14.80 -4.54
C GLY A 158 9.72 -13.41 -4.00
N PHE A 159 10.64 -13.35 -3.04
CA PHE A 159 10.99 -12.14 -2.29
C PHE A 159 11.32 -10.94 -3.19
N PHE A 160 12.18 -11.13 -4.20
CA PHE A 160 12.57 -10.01 -5.07
C PHE A 160 11.37 -9.44 -5.83
N PHE A 161 10.46 -10.30 -6.31
CA PHE A 161 9.27 -9.86 -7.03
C PHE A 161 8.37 -9.00 -6.13
N SER A 162 8.02 -9.49 -4.94
CA SER A 162 7.12 -8.78 -4.02
C SER A 162 7.77 -7.55 -3.38
N HIS A 163 9.10 -7.53 -3.26
CA HIS A 163 9.84 -6.38 -2.74
C HIS A 163 9.92 -5.23 -3.76
N MET A 164 10.44 -5.49 -4.97
CA MET A 164 10.71 -4.43 -5.96
C MET A 164 10.44 -4.87 -7.40
N GLY A 165 10.58 -6.16 -7.71
CA GLY A 165 10.49 -6.67 -9.07
C GLY A 165 9.16 -6.37 -9.77
N TRP A 166 8.05 -6.34 -9.02
CA TRP A 166 6.74 -5.96 -9.54
C TRP A 166 6.68 -4.53 -10.11
N LEU A 167 7.53 -3.62 -9.63
CA LEU A 167 7.66 -2.25 -10.14
C LEU A 167 8.54 -2.16 -11.40
N LEU A 168 9.31 -3.22 -11.69
CA LEU A 168 10.24 -3.28 -12.82
C LEU A 168 9.60 -3.88 -14.08
N ILE A 169 8.39 -4.42 -13.97
CA ILE A 169 7.71 -5.08 -15.07
C ILE A 169 6.29 -4.53 -15.27
N ARG A 170 5.68 -4.87 -16.41
CA ARG A 170 4.26 -4.64 -16.68
C ARG A 170 3.41 -5.50 -15.75
N LYS A 171 2.31 -4.94 -15.25
CA LYS A 171 1.36 -5.65 -14.39
C LYS A 171 0.77 -6.85 -15.13
N HIS A 172 0.52 -7.93 -14.41
CA HIS A 172 -0.21 -9.07 -14.97
C HIS A 172 -1.63 -8.63 -15.37
N PRO A 173 -2.20 -9.11 -16.48
CA PRO A 173 -3.55 -8.73 -16.92
C PRO A 173 -4.63 -8.92 -15.84
N ASP A 174 -4.49 -9.95 -15.00
CA ASP A 174 -5.43 -10.24 -13.91
C ASP A 174 -5.47 -9.10 -12.87
N VAL A 175 -4.36 -8.38 -12.65
CA VAL A 175 -4.34 -7.18 -11.76
C VAL A 175 -5.26 -6.09 -12.31
N ILE A 176 -5.29 -5.92 -13.63
CA ILE A 176 -6.11 -4.90 -14.30
C ILE A 176 -7.58 -5.31 -14.29
N THR A 177 -7.87 -6.55 -14.66
CA THR A 177 -9.26 -7.05 -14.76
C THR A 177 -9.92 -7.14 -13.39
N LYS A 178 -9.21 -7.65 -12.37
CA LYS A 178 -9.69 -7.69 -10.99
C LYS A 178 -9.64 -6.33 -10.30
N GLY A 179 -8.71 -5.47 -10.69
CA GLY A 179 -8.69 -4.07 -10.27
C GLY A 179 -9.91 -3.25 -10.68
N ALA A 180 -10.62 -3.66 -11.73
CA ALA A 180 -11.90 -3.04 -12.10
C ALA A 180 -13.09 -3.51 -11.23
N THR A 181 -12.90 -4.56 -10.40
CA THR A 181 -13.96 -5.12 -9.56
C THR A 181 -13.97 -4.60 -8.12
N VAL A 182 -12.90 -3.90 -7.70
CA VAL A 182 -12.87 -3.26 -6.38
C VAL A 182 -13.62 -1.93 -6.43
N ASP A 183 -14.48 -1.67 -5.45
CA ASP A 183 -15.14 -0.36 -5.34
C ASP A 183 -14.08 0.72 -5.11
N MET A 184 -14.21 1.84 -5.82
CA MET A 184 -13.35 3.02 -5.71
C MET A 184 -14.18 4.31 -5.60
N SER A 185 -15.51 4.19 -5.54
CA SER A 185 -16.45 5.31 -5.62
C SER A 185 -16.31 6.30 -4.45
N ASP A 186 -15.83 5.83 -3.29
CA ASP A 186 -15.52 6.67 -2.14
C ASP A 186 -14.39 7.66 -2.43
N LEU A 187 -13.34 7.22 -3.14
CA LEU A 187 -12.21 8.07 -3.48
C LEU A 187 -12.53 9.04 -4.62
N GLU A 188 -13.42 8.66 -5.53
CA GLU A 188 -13.92 9.53 -6.59
C GLU A 188 -14.79 10.67 -6.04
N LYS A 189 -15.45 10.43 -4.91
CA LYS A 189 -16.24 11.42 -4.18
C LYS A 189 -15.40 12.27 -3.23
N ASP A 190 -14.18 11.87 -2.88
CA ASP A 190 -13.29 12.67 -2.02
C ASP A 190 -12.56 13.76 -2.85
N PRO A 191 -12.93 15.04 -2.70
CA PRO A 191 -12.34 16.12 -3.50
C PRO A 191 -10.83 16.28 -3.25
N ILE A 192 -10.33 15.90 -2.07
CA ILE A 192 -8.90 16.00 -1.73
C ILE A 192 -8.11 14.97 -2.54
N VAL A 193 -8.62 13.74 -2.63
CA VAL A 193 -8.00 12.65 -3.39
C VAL A 193 -8.02 12.98 -4.89
N VAL A 194 -9.15 13.45 -5.41
CA VAL A 194 -9.29 13.85 -6.81
C VAL A 194 -8.36 15.02 -7.15
N TRP A 195 -8.26 16.02 -6.27
CA TRP A 195 -7.35 17.15 -6.45
C TRP A 195 -5.89 16.71 -6.46
N GLN A 196 -5.48 15.86 -5.51
CA GLN A 196 -4.12 15.34 -5.46
C GLN A 196 -3.78 14.57 -6.72
N ARG A 197 -4.67 13.68 -7.17
CA ARG A 197 -4.50 12.91 -8.41
C ARG A 197 -4.29 13.83 -9.62
N ARG A 198 -5.08 14.90 -9.74
CA ARG A 198 -5.01 15.84 -10.88
C ARG A 198 -3.68 16.60 -10.93
N LEU A 199 -3.15 16.98 -9.77
CA LEU A 199 -1.93 17.79 -9.67
C LEU A 199 -0.69 16.98 -9.29
N TYR A 200 -0.79 15.66 -9.20
CA TYR A 200 0.26 14.80 -8.66
C TYR A 200 1.61 14.99 -9.35
N ILE A 201 1.60 15.16 -10.68
CA ILE A 201 2.82 15.38 -11.47
C ILE A 201 3.58 16.65 -11.08
N ILE A 202 2.89 17.65 -10.53
CA ILE A 202 3.47 18.91 -10.05
C ILE A 202 3.81 18.80 -8.55
N LEU A 203 2.87 18.28 -7.75
CA LEU A 203 3.02 18.20 -6.30
C LEU A 203 4.13 17.23 -5.88
N MET A 204 4.23 16.08 -6.55
CA MET A 204 5.21 15.04 -6.22
C MET A 204 6.66 15.55 -6.28
N PRO A 205 7.18 16.12 -7.38
CA PRO A 205 8.57 16.54 -7.42
C PRO A 205 8.85 17.67 -6.42
N LEU A 206 7.86 18.55 -6.18
CA LEU A 206 7.95 19.60 -5.17
C LEU A 206 8.07 19.04 -3.76
N CYS A 207 7.11 18.22 -3.34
CA CYS A 207 7.00 17.71 -1.96
C CYS A 207 8.03 16.63 -1.65
N CYS A 208 8.32 15.72 -2.60
CA CYS A 208 9.24 14.62 -2.35
C CYS A 208 10.71 15.03 -2.55
N PHE A 209 11.04 15.89 -3.52
CA PHE A 209 12.44 16.15 -3.87
C PHE A 209 12.87 17.60 -3.63
N LEU A 210 12.18 18.58 -4.25
CA LEU A 210 12.67 19.95 -4.30
C LEU A 210 12.59 20.65 -2.94
N VAL A 211 11.45 20.60 -2.25
CA VAL A 211 11.28 21.23 -0.93
C VAL A 211 12.17 20.58 0.13
N PRO A 212 12.22 19.24 0.26
CA PRO A 212 13.12 18.59 1.20
C PRO A 212 14.61 18.87 0.93
N THR A 213 14.99 19.09 -0.33
CA THR A 213 16.36 19.48 -0.70
C THR A 213 16.63 20.96 -0.44
N TRP A 214 15.67 21.84 -0.70
CA TRP A 214 15.84 23.28 -0.58
C TRP A 214 15.93 23.76 0.87
N ILE A 215 15.12 23.19 1.77
CA ILE A 215 15.06 23.61 3.18
C ILE A 215 16.45 23.54 3.86
N PRO A 216 17.21 22.44 3.77
CA PRO A 216 18.54 22.39 4.37
C PRO A 216 19.53 23.41 3.81
N CYS A 217 19.48 23.63 2.49
CA CYS A 217 20.32 24.60 1.81
C CYS A 217 20.04 26.03 2.29
N TYR A 218 18.76 26.38 2.44
CA TYR A 218 18.35 27.72 2.78
C TYR A 218 18.50 28.05 4.27
N PHE A 219 18.03 27.16 5.15
CA PHE A 219 17.89 27.48 6.58
C PHE A 219 19.17 27.25 7.41
N TRP A 220 20.02 26.30 7.03
CA TRP A 220 21.28 26.04 7.75
C TRP A 220 22.51 25.91 6.85
N GLY A 221 22.38 26.37 5.60
CA GLY A 221 23.49 26.49 4.66
C GLY A 221 24.09 25.14 4.28
N GLU A 222 23.28 24.08 4.18
CA GLU A 222 23.76 22.78 3.68
C GLU A 222 24.17 22.87 2.21
N THR A 223 25.17 22.10 1.82
CA THR A 223 25.57 22.02 0.40
C THR A 223 24.47 21.32 -0.41
N ALA A 224 24.11 21.87 -1.57
CA ALA A 224 23.04 21.31 -2.43
C ALA A 224 23.24 19.81 -2.74
N MET A 225 24.48 19.38 -2.97
CA MET A 225 24.80 17.97 -3.17
C MET A 225 24.45 17.10 -1.94
N TYR A 226 24.84 17.53 -0.73
CA TYR A 226 24.54 16.82 0.51
C TYR A 226 23.03 16.74 0.73
N SER A 227 22.32 17.85 0.55
CA SER A 227 20.87 17.91 0.73
C SER A 227 20.10 17.05 -0.29
N TRP A 228 20.54 17.06 -1.55
CA TRP A 228 19.93 16.25 -2.61
C TRP A 228 20.10 14.75 -2.32
N TYR A 229 21.31 14.29 -2.05
CA TYR A 229 21.55 12.87 -1.80
C TYR A 229 21.00 12.40 -0.43
N ALA A 230 20.89 13.28 0.56
CA ALA A 230 20.12 13.01 1.78
C ALA A 230 18.63 12.76 1.46
N THR A 231 18.07 13.56 0.54
CA THR A 231 16.69 13.39 0.07
C THR A 231 16.50 12.10 -0.72
N ILE A 232 17.45 11.73 -1.60
CA ILE A 232 17.45 10.44 -2.33
C ILE A 232 17.58 9.26 -1.36
N PHE A 233 18.47 9.35 -0.37
CA PHE A 233 18.60 8.33 0.67
C PHE A 233 17.28 8.14 1.42
N ARG A 234 16.69 9.24 1.91
CA ARG A 234 15.40 9.20 2.62
C ARG A 234 14.33 8.51 1.78
N TYR A 235 14.15 8.92 0.52
CA TYR A 235 13.13 8.33 -0.34
C TYR A 235 13.35 6.82 -0.54
N THR A 236 14.58 6.43 -0.85
CA THR A 236 14.92 5.03 -1.13
C THR A 236 14.80 4.15 0.12
N ALA A 237 15.21 4.67 1.29
CA ALA A 237 15.05 3.97 2.56
C ALA A 237 13.56 3.79 2.91
N SER A 238 12.74 4.83 2.76
CA SER A 238 11.29 4.75 2.95
C SER A 238 10.64 3.71 2.03
N LEU A 239 11.02 3.67 0.74
CA LEU A 239 10.54 2.66 -0.20
C LEU A 239 10.85 1.24 0.29
N ASN A 240 12.11 0.95 0.62
CA ASN A 240 12.53 -0.38 1.07
C ASN A 240 11.82 -0.80 2.35
N LEU A 241 11.59 0.13 3.30
CA LEU A 241 10.83 -0.15 4.52
C LEU A 241 9.36 -0.51 4.21
N THR A 242 8.71 0.19 3.28
CA THR A 242 7.36 -0.19 2.84
C THR A 242 7.37 -1.53 2.10
N TRP A 243 8.34 -1.75 1.21
CA TRP A 243 8.44 -2.98 0.42
C TRP A 243 8.72 -4.22 1.26
N LEU A 244 9.35 -4.07 2.44
CA LEU A 244 9.47 -5.16 3.41
C LEU A 244 8.12 -5.67 3.91
N VAL A 245 7.08 -4.83 3.94
CA VAL A 245 5.72 -5.27 4.28
C VAL A 245 5.21 -6.24 3.22
N ASN A 246 5.30 -5.86 1.94
CA ASN A 246 4.86 -6.71 0.82
C ASN A 246 5.67 -8.01 0.68
N SER A 247 6.92 -8.02 1.13
CA SER A 247 7.85 -9.13 0.92
C SER A 247 8.12 -9.90 2.19
N ALA A 248 8.92 -9.36 3.11
CA ALA A 248 9.30 -10.04 4.33
C ALA A 248 8.08 -10.36 5.21
N ALA A 249 7.07 -9.49 5.29
CA ALA A 249 5.87 -9.76 6.10
C ALA A 249 4.92 -10.79 5.45
N HIS A 250 5.14 -11.23 4.21
CA HIS A 250 4.43 -12.37 3.60
C HIS A 250 5.23 -13.68 3.62
N ILE A 251 6.50 -13.64 4.04
CA ILE A 251 7.42 -14.78 3.92
C ILE A 251 7.97 -15.21 5.29
N TRP A 252 8.25 -14.26 6.20
CA TRP A 252 8.95 -14.53 7.46
C TRP A 252 8.29 -13.87 8.67
N GLY A 253 7.68 -14.69 9.51
CA GLY A 253 7.10 -14.30 10.79
C GLY A 253 6.17 -15.39 11.33
N THR A 254 5.37 -15.03 12.34
CA THR A 254 4.34 -15.91 12.93
C THR A 254 2.97 -15.65 12.31
N LYS A 255 2.04 -16.60 12.41
CA LYS A 255 0.67 -16.48 11.91
C LYS A 255 -0.36 -16.74 13.02
N PRO A 256 -0.38 -15.91 14.06
CA PRO A 256 -1.18 -16.16 15.26
C PRO A 256 -2.70 -16.11 15.05
N TYR A 257 -3.20 -15.50 13.97
CA TYR A 257 -4.63 -15.30 13.73
C TYR A 257 -5.16 -16.19 12.61
N ASP A 258 -4.40 -16.36 11.53
CA ASP A 258 -4.78 -17.27 10.45
C ASP A 258 -3.53 -17.85 9.77
N ASN A 259 -3.33 -19.16 9.92
CA ASN A 259 -2.18 -19.88 9.38
C ASN A 259 -2.33 -20.29 7.90
N SER A 260 -3.54 -20.16 7.33
CA SER A 260 -3.87 -20.53 5.95
C SER A 260 -3.47 -19.45 4.93
N ILE A 261 -3.34 -18.20 5.38
CA ILE A 261 -2.91 -17.06 4.57
C ILE A 261 -1.39 -16.87 4.63
N SER A 262 -0.75 -16.25 3.62
CA SER A 262 0.70 -15.95 3.66
C SER A 262 1.15 -14.84 4.63
N PRO A 263 0.40 -13.75 4.89
CA PRO A 263 0.80 -12.68 5.78
C PRO A 263 1.23 -13.17 7.16
N THR A 264 2.27 -12.55 7.71
CA THR A 264 2.93 -12.92 8.94
C THR A 264 3.17 -11.70 9.83
N ASP A 265 3.16 -11.93 11.14
CA ASP A 265 3.54 -10.93 12.12
C ASP A 265 5.06 -10.92 12.31
N ASN A 266 5.64 -9.72 12.25
CA ASN A 266 7.07 -9.50 12.40
C ASN A 266 7.34 -8.15 13.07
N ILE A 267 7.75 -8.20 14.35
CA ILE A 267 8.00 -7.00 15.16
C ILE A 267 9.11 -6.08 14.60
N ARG A 268 10.11 -6.64 13.92
CA ARG A 268 11.19 -5.83 13.32
C ARG A 268 10.65 -4.98 12.17
N ILE A 269 9.77 -5.57 11.36
CA ILE A 269 9.05 -4.85 10.31
C ILE A 269 8.10 -3.84 10.95
N ALA A 270 7.40 -4.18 12.04
CA ALA A 270 6.48 -3.25 12.70
C ALA A 270 7.19 -1.98 13.17
N ILE A 271 8.40 -2.11 13.76
CA ILE A 271 9.21 -0.96 14.18
C ILE A 271 9.67 -0.14 12.97
N GLY A 272 10.18 -0.79 11.91
CA GLY A 272 10.69 -0.09 10.73
C GLY A 272 9.60 0.56 9.86
N ALA A 273 8.41 -0.03 9.82
CA ALA A 273 7.26 0.39 9.02
C ALA A 273 6.15 1.02 9.88
N PHE A 274 6.49 1.60 11.03
CA PHE A 274 5.59 2.45 11.84
C PHE A 274 4.27 1.77 12.32
N GLY A 275 4.24 0.45 12.43
CA GLY A 275 3.06 -0.31 12.85
C GLY A 275 2.64 -1.41 11.89
N GLU A 276 3.09 -1.39 10.64
CA GLU A 276 2.54 -2.26 9.58
C GLU A 276 3.11 -3.68 9.55
N GLY A 277 3.88 -4.07 10.57
CA GLY A 277 4.47 -5.41 10.66
C GLY A 277 3.59 -6.47 11.33
N TRP A 278 2.42 -6.11 11.85
CA TRP A 278 1.41 -7.04 12.35
C TRP A 278 0.54 -7.53 11.19
N HIS A 279 1.19 -8.08 10.16
CA HIS A 279 0.58 -8.26 8.86
C HIS A 279 -0.40 -9.44 8.82
N ASN A 280 -0.21 -10.46 9.66
CA ASN A 280 -1.20 -11.53 9.81
C ASN A 280 -2.49 -10.98 10.45
N TYR A 281 -2.37 -10.18 11.53
CA TYR A 281 -3.52 -9.50 12.12
C TYR A 281 -4.23 -8.62 11.09
N HIS A 282 -3.46 -7.80 10.38
CA HIS A 282 -4.00 -6.83 9.44
C HIS A 282 -4.78 -7.49 8.29
N HIS A 283 -4.29 -8.59 7.72
CA HIS A 283 -5.01 -9.30 6.66
C HIS A 283 -6.25 -10.04 7.16
N VAL A 284 -6.29 -10.43 8.44
CA VAL A 284 -7.48 -11.03 9.05
C VAL A 284 -8.52 -9.96 9.42
N PHE A 285 -8.08 -8.81 9.90
CA PHE A 285 -8.94 -7.70 10.32
C PHE A 285 -8.56 -6.39 9.63
N PRO A 286 -8.74 -6.28 8.30
CA PRO A 286 -8.26 -5.13 7.54
C PRO A 286 -8.95 -3.82 7.91
N TRP A 287 -10.14 -3.90 8.52
CA TRP A 287 -10.92 -2.75 8.96
C TRP A 287 -10.51 -2.21 10.34
N ASP A 288 -9.59 -2.84 11.07
CA ASP A 288 -9.09 -2.34 12.36
C ASP A 288 -8.15 -1.12 12.15
N TYR A 289 -8.45 0.00 12.80
CA TYR A 289 -7.69 1.25 12.66
C TYR A 289 -6.29 1.18 13.27
N LYS A 290 -6.04 0.24 14.17
CA LYS A 290 -4.72 -0.01 14.75
C LYS A 290 -3.86 -0.86 13.82
N ALA A 291 -4.47 -1.63 12.91
CA ALA A 291 -3.81 -2.65 12.08
C ALA A 291 -2.94 -3.62 12.89
N ALA A 292 -3.24 -3.76 14.18
CA ALA A 292 -2.47 -4.55 15.12
C ALA A 292 -3.34 -4.80 16.35
N GLU A 293 -3.16 -5.95 16.99
CA GLU A 293 -3.84 -6.23 18.25
C GLU A 293 -3.30 -5.38 19.43
N LEU A 294 -2.03 -4.94 19.34
CA LEU A 294 -1.38 -4.27 20.46
C LEU A 294 -2.15 -3.01 20.87
N GLY A 295 -2.82 -3.08 22.03
CA GLY A 295 -3.46 -1.94 22.70
C GLY A 295 -2.47 -0.93 23.28
N ASN A 296 -1.16 -1.13 23.07
CA ASN A 296 -0.11 -0.19 23.41
C ASN A 296 0.59 0.28 22.13
N TYR A 297 1.09 1.53 22.10
CA TYR A 297 1.77 2.10 20.92
C TYR A 297 3.12 1.46 20.59
N LYS A 298 3.47 0.31 21.20
CA LYS A 298 4.78 -0.32 21.06
C LYS A 298 4.96 -0.81 19.63
N GLY A 299 5.84 -0.14 18.89
CA GLY A 299 6.08 -0.42 17.49
C GLY A 299 4.91 -0.04 16.57
N ASN A 300 3.96 0.79 17.02
CA ASN A 300 2.82 1.26 16.23
C ASN A 300 2.58 2.77 16.44
N PHE A 301 3.52 3.56 15.92
CA PHE A 301 3.47 5.03 15.98
C PHE A 301 2.31 5.61 15.18
N THR A 302 1.84 4.90 14.15
CA THR A 302 0.69 5.31 13.34
C THR A 302 -0.58 5.39 14.17
N THR A 303 -0.84 4.39 15.02
CA THR A 303 -2.00 4.43 15.92
C THR A 303 -1.93 5.61 16.88
N ALA A 304 -0.75 5.90 17.45
CA ALA A 304 -0.57 7.06 18.32
C ALA A 304 -0.87 8.39 17.60
N PHE A 305 -0.47 8.50 16.32
CA PHE A 305 -0.79 9.67 15.49
C PHE A 305 -2.31 9.80 15.27
N ILE A 306 -2.99 8.70 14.94
CA ILE A 306 -4.45 8.70 14.73
C ILE A 306 -5.18 9.08 16.02
N ASP A 307 -4.79 8.50 17.16
CA ASP A 307 -5.40 8.77 18.46
C ASP A 307 -5.19 10.22 18.91
N ALA A 308 -4.02 10.81 18.62
CA ALA A 308 -3.78 12.24 18.86
C ALA A 308 -4.72 13.13 18.02
N PHE A 309 -4.94 12.79 16.75
CA PHE A 309 -5.90 13.51 15.90
C PHE A 309 -7.36 13.24 16.30
N ALA A 310 -7.66 12.07 16.88
CA ALA A 310 -8.96 11.77 17.43
C ALA A 310 -9.24 12.64 18.67
N TRP A 311 -8.26 12.79 19.55
CA TRP A 311 -8.32 13.70 20.69
C TRP A 311 -8.51 15.17 20.28
N LEU A 312 -7.89 15.59 19.18
CA LEU A 312 -8.12 16.92 18.57
C LEU A 312 -9.49 17.04 17.86
N GLY A 313 -10.29 15.98 17.81
CA GLY A 313 -11.58 15.95 17.13
C GLY A 313 -11.47 15.99 15.60
N LEU A 314 -10.31 15.65 15.04
CA LEU A 314 -10.04 15.60 13.60
C LEU A 314 -10.15 14.19 13.01
N ALA A 315 -9.99 13.14 13.82
CA ALA A 315 -10.30 11.76 13.49
C ALA A 315 -11.49 11.25 14.32
N TYR A 316 -12.36 10.42 13.76
CA TYR A 316 -13.56 9.89 14.41
C TYR A 316 -14.00 8.57 13.75
N ASP A 317 -14.97 7.87 14.34
CA ASP A 317 -15.42 6.53 13.92
C ASP A 317 -14.27 5.52 13.77
N LEU A 318 -13.36 5.50 14.75
CA LEU A 318 -12.20 4.60 14.81
C LEU A 318 -12.70 3.18 15.10
N LYS A 319 -12.51 2.26 14.17
CA LYS A 319 -13.04 0.88 14.26
C LYS A 319 -11.95 -0.05 14.78
N THR A 320 -12.24 -0.79 15.82
CA THR A 320 -11.30 -1.76 16.39
C THR A 320 -12.02 -3.07 16.69
N VAL A 321 -11.29 -4.16 16.56
CA VAL A 321 -11.81 -5.51 16.77
C VAL A 321 -11.94 -5.77 18.28
N PRO A 322 -13.09 -6.29 18.75
CA PRO A 322 -13.24 -6.72 20.14
C PRO A 322 -12.24 -7.82 20.49
N VAL A 323 -11.71 -7.79 21.71
CA VAL A 323 -10.73 -8.80 22.20
C VAL A 323 -11.27 -10.22 22.06
N GLU A 324 -12.56 -10.43 22.33
CA GLU A 324 -13.21 -11.74 22.22
C GLU A 324 -13.20 -12.27 20.77
N MET A 325 -13.44 -11.40 19.78
CA MET A 325 -13.39 -11.78 18.36
C MET A 325 -11.95 -12.17 17.96
N VAL A 326 -10.95 -11.40 18.41
CA VAL A 326 -9.54 -11.74 18.16
C VAL A 326 -9.18 -13.10 18.76
N GLN A 327 -9.60 -13.37 20.00
CA GLN A 327 -9.35 -14.63 20.70
C GLN A 327 -10.01 -15.82 19.99
N LYS A 328 -11.30 -15.69 19.62
CA LYS A 328 -12.03 -16.72 18.88
C LYS A 328 -11.34 -17.03 17.54
N ARG A 329 -10.92 -15.99 16.79
CA ARG A 329 -10.23 -16.18 15.50
C ARG A 329 -8.88 -16.85 15.66
N ALA A 330 -8.07 -16.39 16.61
CA ALA A 330 -6.76 -16.98 16.91
C ALA A 330 -6.88 -18.46 17.34
N ALA A 331 -7.86 -18.81 18.16
CA ALA A 331 -8.10 -20.20 18.57
C ALA A 331 -8.50 -21.10 17.38
N ARG A 332 -9.36 -20.59 16.48
CA ARG A 332 -9.91 -21.35 15.34
C ARG A 332 -8.91 -21.56 14.20
N THR A 333 -8.12 -20.54 13.86
CA THR A 333 -7.29 -20.54 12.64
C THR A 333 -5.82 -20.18 12.86
N GLY A 334 -5.43 -19.80 14.07
CA GLY A 334 -4.05 -19.43 14.38
C GLY A 334 -3.06 -20.59 14.25
N ASP A 335 -1.77 -20.27 14.18
CA ASP A 335 -0.67 -21.25 14.18
C ASP A 335 -0.28 -21.75 15.59
N GLY A 336 -1.03 -21.37 16.62
CA GLY A 336 -0.75 -21.73 18.02
C GLY A 336 0.40 -20.96 18.67
N THR A 337 0.99 -19.96 17.99
CA THR A 337 1.99 -19.07 18.62
C THR A 337 1.38 -18.16 19.68
N ARG A 338 0.04 -18.05 19.71
CA ARG A 338 -0.76 -17.56 20.83
C ARG A 338 -1.49 -18.71 21.53
N ILE A 339 -1.50 -18.66 22.85
CA ILE A 339 -2.03 -19.70 23.74
C ILE A 339 -3.55 -19.83 23.56
N GLN A 340 -4.01 -20.85 22.84
CA GLN A 340 -4.84 -22.00 23.29
C GLN A 340 -5.57 -22.60 22.06
N GLN A 341 -5.53 -23.92 21.93
CA GLN A 341 -6.08 -24.70 20.82
C GLN A 341 -7.61 -24.82 20.92
N ASP A 342 -8.33 -24.77 19.78
CA ASP A 342 -9.29 -25.81 19.40
C ASP A 342 -9.71 -25.72 17.91
N GLU A 343 -9.78 -26.90 17.30
CA GLU A 343 -10.30 -27.38 16.00
C GLU A 343 -10.23 -26.54 14.70
N HIS A 344 -9.67 -27.20 13.67
CA HIS A 344 -9.44 -26.70 12.32
C HIS A 344 -10.72 -26.48 11.51
N HIS A 345 -10.93 -25.25 11.06
CA HIS A 345 -11.73 -24.95 9.86
C HIS A 345 -10.86 -24.20 8.84
N GLY A 346 -10.76 -24.75 7.63
CA GLY A 346 -10.01 -24.13 6.54
C GLY A 346 -10.80 -23.00 5.91
N HIS A 347 -10.23 -21.80 5.87
CA HIS A 347 -10.71 -20.72 5.02
C HIS A 347 -9.85 -20.68 3.75
N THR A 348 -10.51 -20.55 2.59
CA THR A 348 -9.87 -20.31 1.30
C THR A 348 -9.88 -18.81 1.00
N TYR A 349 -8.96 -18.34 0.17
CA TYR A 349 -8.86 -16.92 -0.26
C TYR A 349 -10.10 -16.35 -0.97
N GLU A 350 -11.16 -17.14 -1.17
CA GLU A 350 -12.39 -16.75 -1.87
C GLU A 350 -13.23 -15.74 -1.08
N ASP A 351 -13.02 -15.61 0.24
CA ASP A 351 -13.77 -14.72 1.14
C ASP A 351 -12.94 -13.51 1.64
N ALA A 352 -11.85 -13.16 0.96
CA ALA A 352 -10.97 -12.07 1.39
C ALA A 352 -11.63 -10.69 1.21
N ILE A 353 -11.65 -9.89 2.28
CA ILE A 353 -12.20 -8.52 2.28
C ILE A 353 -11.09 -7.47 2.18
N TRP A 354 -11.36 -6.35 1.51
CA TRP A 354 -10.38 -5.26 1.42
C TRP A 354 -10.48 -4.25 2.57
N GLY A 355 -11.57 -4.15 3.33
CA GLY A 355 -11.73 -3.15 4.38
C GLY A 355 -13.19 -2.90 4.79
N TRP A 356 -13.44 -1.81 5.53
CA TRP A 356 -14.78 -1.52 6.05
C TRP A 356 -15.77 -1.15 4.95
N GLY A 357 -16.91 -1.84 4.92
CA GLY A 357 -17.95 -1.65 3.91
C GLY A 357 -17.63 -2.31 2.56
N ASP A 358 -16.72 -3.28 2.55
CA ASP A 358 -16.66 -4.25 1.44
C ASP A 358 -17.98 -5.03 1.36
N VAL A 359 -18.40 -5.38 0.15
CA VAL A 359 -19.66 -6.11 -0.10
C VAL A 359 -19.65 -7.52 0.46
N ASP A 360 -18.46 -8.09 0.62
CA ASP A 360 -18.23 -9.44 1.13
C ASP A 360 -18.02 -9.48 2.66
N MET A 361 -18.16 -8.33 3.35
CA MET A 361 -18.00 -8.25 4.80
C MET A 361 -19.20 -8.88 5.53
N GLN A 362 -18.93 -9.75 6.51
CA GLN A 362 -19.99 -10.45 7.24
C GLN A 362 -20.77 -9.51 8.16
N GLU A 363 -22.09 -9.70 8.27
CA GLU A 363 -22.94 -8.89 9.16
C GLU A 363 -22.53 -9.02 10.63
N GLU A 364 -22.07 -10.20 11.06
CA GLU A 364 -21.56 -10.44 12.42
C GLU A 364 -20.37 -9.53 12.73
N ASP A 365 -19.38 -9.47 11.82
CA ASP A 365 -18.21 -8.58 11.97
C ASP A 365 -18.62 -7.10 12.07
N ILE A 366 -19.63 -6.68 11.31
CA ILE A 366 -20.13 -5.31 11.34
C ILE A 366 -20.81 -5.00 12.68
N ASN A 367 -21.62 -5.93 13.18
CA ASN A 367 -22.41 -5.76 14.41
C ASN A 367 -21.54 -5.83 15.67
N GLU A 368 -20.48 -6.64 15.65
CA GLU A 368 -19.57 -6.80 16.78
C GLU A 368 -18.45 -5.74 16.81
N ALA A 369 -18.15 -5.07 15.70
CA ALA A 369 -17.09 -4.07 15.64
C ALA A 369 -17.25 -2.95 16.69
N GLN A 370 -16.17 -2.66 17.43
CA GLN A 370 -16.16 -1.56 18.39
C GLN A 370 -15.80 -0.25 17.68
N ILE A 371 -16.71 0.72 17.71
CA ILE A 371 -16.49 2.06 17.16
C ILE A 371 -16.20 3.05 18.29
N ILE A 372 -14.98 3.58 18.29
CA ILE A 372 -14.46 4.56 19.25
C ILE A 372 -14.56 5.97 18.64
N ASN A 373 -14.81 6.97 19.49
CA ASN A 373 -14.91 8.38 19.11
C ASN A 373 -15.93 8.60 17.97
N LYS A 374 -17.18 8.16 18.20
CA LYS A 374 -18.26 8.28 17.21
C LYS A 374 -18.45 9.74 16.83
N GLY A 375 -18.53 10.02 15.53
CA GLY A 375 -18.91 11.35 15.05
C GLY A 375 -20.37 11.64 15.39
N ASP A 376 -20.66 12.90 15.75
CA ASP A 376 -22.01 13.41 15.91
C ASP A 376 -22.81 13.43 14.59
#